data_AF-A0A5S5CFI3-F1
#
_entry.id   AF-A0A5S5CFI3-F1
#
_cell.length_a   1.000
_cell.length_b   1.000
_cell.length_c   1.000
_cell.angle_alpha   90.00
_cell.angle_beta   90.00
_cell.angle_gamma   90.00
#
_symmetry.space_group_name_H-M   'P 1'
#
loop_
_entity.id
_entity.type
_entity.pdbx_description
1 polymer ?
#
loop_
_entity_poly.entity_id
_entity_poly.type
_entity_poly.pdbx_seq_one_letter_code
_entity_poly.pdbx_strand_id
1 'polypeptide(L)'
;MTVTGPQWEKIFNTFAPLYKDKIIPTGQDMYDTGATDGKQAWNPYQGDLFLNGRAAMTVSGFDYITELTRAKEQNAKNSKVPSVDWGVVTIPQHTENPGYGSSINLSALMGINAKAANADDAWEFISFNNSKEWAKLKSRSTYELIARKSMIKPRDGQDYNVEAFYTLKPVPPTSLDLEKLYREKPGIYEAQYMGTQSLQQVIEGKMTVQQALKDWETKGNEALKRTNDGSGGGIVRPLG
;
A
#
# COMPACT_ATOMS: atom_id res chain seq x y z
N MET A 1 -12.80 -0.08 -19.05
CA MET A 1 -13.88 0.16 -18.08
C MET A 1 -14.03 1.66 -17.93
N THR A 2 -15.24 2.20 -18.04
CA THR A 2 -15.49 3.64 -17.81
C THR A 2 -15.78 3.90 -16.34
N VAL A 3 -15.51 5.12 -15.86
CA VAL A 3 -15.70 5.50 -14.45
C VAL A 3 -17.18 5.58 -14.06
N THR A 4 -18.07 5.75 -15.03
CA THR A 4 -19.53 5.69 -14.87
C THR A 4 -20.09 4.27 -14.93
N GLY A 5 -19.23 3.26 -15.07
CA GLY A 5 -19.66 1.86 -15.11
C GLY A 5 -20.13 1.33 -13.74
N PRO A 6 -20.89 0.22 -13.74
CA PRO A 6 -21.52 -0.33 -12.53
C PRO A 6 -20.51 -0.77 -11.45
N GLN A 7 -19.27 -1.06 -11.84
CA GLN A 7 -18.22 -1.47 -10.89
C GLN A 7 -17.78 -0.30 -9.99
N TRP A 8 -17.62 0.91 -10.55
CA TRP A 8 -17.26 2.09 -9.77
C TRP A 8 -18.40 2.58 -8.90
N GLU A 9 -19.64 2.49 -9.40
CA GLU A 9 -20.83 2.75 -8.58
C GLU A 9 -20.90 1.79 -7.39
N LYS A 10 -20.65 0.49 -7.61
CA LYS A 10 -20.57 -0.50 -6.53
C LYS A 10 -19.48 -0.16 -5.50
N ILE A 11 -18.29 0.24 -5.94
CA ILE A 11 -17.18 0.64 -5.05
C ILE A 11 -17.61 1.83 -4.19
N PHE A 12 -18.12 2.90 -4.80
CA PHE A 12 -18.52 4.11 -4.08
C PHE A 12 -19.64 3.83 -3.08
N ASN A 13 -20.65 3.06 -3.46
CA ASN A 13 -21.75 2.65 -2.58
C ASN A 13 -21.30 1.70 -1.47
N THR A 14 -20.21 0.96 -1.64
CA THR A 14 -19.68 0.08 -0.59
C THR A 14 -18.84 0.86 0.41
N PHE A 15 -17.92 1.70 -0.05
CA PHE A 15 -16.93 2.34 0.82
C PHE A 15 -17.44 3.63 1.47
N ALA A 16 -18.21 4.47 0.76
CA ALA A 16 -18.64 5.74 1.31
C ALA A 16 -19.45 5.61 2.62
N PRO A 17 -20.39 4.64 2.76
CA PRO A 17 -21.06 4.40 4.04
C PRO A 17 -20.10 3.99 5.16
N LEU A 18 -19.12 3.12 4.88
CA LEU A 18 -18.16 2.67 5.91
C LEU A 18 -17.35 3.83 6.52
N TYR A 19 -17.03 4.85 5.72
CA TYR A 19 -16.40 6.08 6.23
C TYR A 19 -17.39 6.96 7.01
N LYS A 20 -18.62 7.13 6.49
CA LYS A 20 -19.67 7.93 7.17
C LYS A 20 -20.06 7.36 8.51
N ASP A 21 -20.14 6.03 8.60
CA ASP A 21 -20.47 5.27 9.80
C ASP A 21 -19.27 5.11 10.74
N LYS A 22 -18.10 5.70 10.39
CA LYS A 22 -16.85 5.65 11.14
C LYS A 22 -16.33 4.23 11.41
N ILE A 23 -16.65 3.29 10.51
CA ILE A 23 -16.14 1.92 10.55
C ILE A 23 -14.69 1.89 10.04
N ILE A 24 -14.40 2.67 9.00
CA ILE A 24 -13.04 2.86 8.48
C ILE A 24 -12.55 4.26 8.86
N PRO A 25 -11.36 4.38 9.48
CA PRO A 25 -10.78 5.69 9.80
C PRO A 25 -10.48 6.53 8.56
N THR A 26 -10.73 7.82 8.65
CA THR A 26 -10.33 8.82 7.66
C THR A 26 -8.91 9.33 7.95
N GLY A 27 -8.32 10.06 7.00
CA GLY A 27 -7.05 10.75 7.24
C GLY A 27 -7.13 11.73 8.41
N GLN A 28 -8.28 12.38 8.61
CA GLN A 28 -8.49 13.27 9.74
C GLN A 28 -8.40 12.53 11.08
N ASP A 29 -8.91 11.30 11.17
CA ASP A 29 -8.84 10.48 12.39
C ASP A 29 -7.41 10.10 12.75
N MET A 30 -6.52 9.98 11.76
CA MET A 30 -5.08 9.71 11.98
C MET A 30 -4.32 10.94 12.52
N TYR A 31 -4.79 12.14 12.20
CA TYR A 31 -4.23 13.40 12.73
C TYR A 31 -4.91 13.86 14.03
N ASP A 32 -6.07 13.29 14.35
CA ASP A 32 -6.75 13.54 15.61
C ASP A 32 -6.01 12.85 16.75
N THR A 33 -5.17 13.62 17.43
CA THR A 33 -4.38 13.19 18.59
C THR A 33 -5.20 13.00 19.85
N GLY A 34 -6.51 13.31 19.83
CA GLY A 34 -7.37 13.29 21.01
C GLY A 34 -6.99 14.34 22.07
N ALA A 35 -6.17 15.33 21.71
CA ALA A 35 -5.72 16.38 22.63
C ALA A 35 -6.80 17.47 22.76
N THR A 36 -7.59 17.43 23.84
CA THR A 36 -8.59 18.45 24.16
C THR A 36 -8.01 19.76 24.72
N ASP A 37 -6.70 19.79 25.01
CA ASP A 37 -6.11 20.82 25.90
C ASP A 37 -4.82 21.46 25.34
N GLY A 38 -4.41 21.12 24.12
CA GLY A 38 -3.18 21.64 23.48
C GLY A 38 -1.86 21.24 24.16
N LYS A 39 -1.91 20.39 25.21
CA LYS A 39 -0.75 19.89 25.95
C LYS A 39 -0.54 18.40 25.69
N GLN A 40 -0.16 18.02 24.48
CA GLN A 40 0.40 16.69 24.26
C GLN A 40 1.92 16.75 24.14
N ALA A 41 2.60 15.92 24.93
CA ALA A 41 3.97 15.56 24.67
C ALA A 41 4.00 14.76 23.35
N TRP A 42 4.97 15.06 22.49
CA TRP A 42 5.18 14.34 21.24
C TRP A 42 5.16 12.82 21.47
N ASN A 43 4.22 12.13 20.83
CA ASN A 43 4.14 10.67 20.83
C ASN A 43 4.49 10.17 19.42
N PRO A 44 5.59 9.42 19.24
CA PRO A 44 5.98 8.90 17.93
C PRO A 44 4.96 7.93 17.33
N TYR A 45 4.01 7.44 18.14
CA TYR A 45 2.96 6.51 17.72
C TYR A 45 1.60 7.19 17.47
N GLN A 46 1.48 8.52 17.57
CA GLN A 46 0.17 9.20 17.55
C GLN A 46 -0.72 8.91 16.34
N GLY A 47 -0.12 8.70 15.15
CA GLY A 47 -0.87 8.40 13.92
C GLY A 47 -1.21 6.92 13.73
N ASP A 48 -0.74 6.05 14.62
CA ASP A 48 -0.93 4.62 14.53
C ASP A 48 -2.18 4.18 15.30
N LEU A 49 -3.33 4.23 14.63
CA LEU A 49 -4.60 3.90 15.27
C LEU A 49 -4.65 2.44 15.77
N PHE A 50 -3.95 1.52 15.11
CA PHE A 50 -3.93 0.11 15.52
C PHE A 50 -3.09 -0.09 16.77
N LEU A 51 -1.86 0.42 16.79
CA LEU A 51 -0.97 0.30 17.95
C LEU A 51 -1.55 1.00 19.19
N ASN A 52 -2.29 2.08 19.02
CA ASN A 52 -3.00 2.76 20.12
C ASN A 52 -4.34 2.10 20.50
N GLY A 53 -4.71 0.97 19.89
CA GLY A 53 -5.97 0.27 20.20
C GLY A 53 -7.25 1.00 19.74
N ARG A 54 -7.13 2.00 18.87
CA ARG A 54 -8.24 2.76 18.28
C ARG A 54 -8.80 2.12 17.01
N ALA A 55 -8.07 1.18 16.42
CA ALA A 55 -8.51 0.35 15.29
C ALA A 55 -8.25 -1.12 15.61
N ALA A 56 -9.24 -1.98 15.38
CA ALA A 56 -9.12 -3.42 15.64
C ALA A 56 -8.28 -4.16 14.57
N MET A 57 -8.17 -3.61 13.36
CA MET A 57 -7.41 -4.18 12.25
C MET A 57 -6.68 -3.07 11.49
N THR A 58 -5.53 -3.41 10.92
CA THR A 58 -4.78 -2.54 9.99
C THR A 58 -4.23 -3.36 8.83
N VAL A 59 -4.07 -2.72 7.68
CA VAL A 59 -3.37 -3.31 6.52
C VAL A 59 -1.97 -2.71 6.51
N SER A 60 -0.97 -3.54 6.77
CA SER A 60 0.42 -3.10 6.85
C SER A 60 1.39 -4.16 6.29
N GLY A 61 2.63 -3.76 6.07
CA GLY A 61 3.70 -4.60 5.54
C GLY A 61 4.39 -5.44 6.62
N PHE A 62 5.32 -6.30 6.17
CA PHE A 62 6.14 -7.13 7.05
C PHE A 62 7.08 -6.30 7.95
N ASP A 63 7.45 -5.11 7.49
CA ASP A 63 8.26 -4.13 8.21
C ASP A 63 7.59 -3.67 9.51
N TYR A 64 6.27 -3.57 9.54
CA TYR A 64 5.50 -3.09 10.70
C TYR A 64 5.59 -4.01 11.92
N ILE A 65 5.92 -5.30 11.74
CA ILE A 65 6.21 -6.22 12.85
C ILE A 65 7.37 -5.68 13.70
N THR A 66 8.36 -5.01 13.08
CA THR A 66 9.46 -4.36 13.81
C THR A 66 8.93 -3.30 14.76
N GLU A 67 7.98 -2.49 14.31
CA GLU A 67 7.39 -1.40 15.11
C GLU A 67 6.55 -1.95 16.26
N LEU A 68 5.72 -2.97 16.01
CA LEU A 68 4.95 -3.68 17.04
C LEU A 68 5.86 -4.30 18.11
N THR A 69 6.98 -4.90 17.69
CA THR A 69 7.96 -5.51 18.59
C THR A 69 8.64 -4.45 19.45
N ARG A 70 9.15 -3.38 18.83
CA ARG A 70 9.79 -2.26 19.53
C ARG A 70 8.83 -1.60 20.53
N ALA A 71 7.59 -1.37 20.15
CA ALA A 71 6.58 -0.78 21.01
C ALA A 71 6.30 -1.67 22.24
N LYS A 72 6.20 -3.00 22.06
CA LYS A 72 6.05 -3.96 23.16
C LYS A 72 7.25 -3.96 24.12
N GLU A 73 8.47 -3.97 23.59
CA GLU A 73 9.70 -3.90 24.41
C GLU A 73 9.82 -2.58 25.19
N GLN A 74 9.43 -1.47 24.58
CA GLN A 74 9.41 -0.16 25.23
C GLN A 74 8.29 -0.05 26.26
N ASN A 75 7.11 -0.60 25.98
CA ASN A 75 5.99 -0.67 26.94
C ASN A 75 6.39 -1.42 28.22
N ALA A 76 7.17 -2.50 28.10
CA ALA A 76 7.70 -3.22 29.25
C ALA A 76 8.60 -2.36 30.17
N LYS A 77 9.20 -1.28 29.64
CA LYS A 77 10.01 -0.31 30.39
C LYS A 77 9.22 0.93 30.82
N ASN A 78 8.19 1.29 30.05
CA ASN A 78 7.34 2.46 30.27
C ASN A 78 5.93 2.16 29.77
N SER A 79 5.01 1.91 30.71
CA SER A 79 3.61 1.55 30.40
C SER A 79 2.82 2.63 29.65
N LYS A 80 3.37 3.85 29.50
CA LYS A 80 2.77 4.91 28.67
C LYS A 80 2.97 4.70 27.18
N VAL A 81 3.91 3.84 26.77
CA VAL A 81 4.09 3.48 25.36
C VAL A 81 2.97 2.53 24.97
N PRO A 82 2.22 2.78 23.88
CA PRO A 82 1.14 1.90 23.47
C PRO A 82 1.66 0.51 23.08
N SER A 83 0.88 -0.52 23.40
CA SER A 83 1.15 -1.90 22.99
C SER A 83 -0.17 -2.65 22.89
N VAL A 84 -0.25 -3.56 21.92
CA VAL A 84 -1.44 -4.37 21.65
C VAL A 84 -1.04 -5.84 21.48
N ASP A 85 -1.96 -6.74 21.80
CA ASP A 85 -1.88 -8.12 21.33
C ASP A 85 -2.33 -8.16 19.87
N TRP A 86 -1.57 -8.85 19.03
CA TRP A 86 -1.78 -8.85 17.59
C TRP A 86 -1.54 -10.23 16.98
N GLY A 87 -2.12 -10.41 15.80
CA GLY A 87 -1.86 -11.55 14.93
C GLY A 87 -1.86 -11.08 13.47
N VAL A 88 -1.44 -11.97 12.57
CA VAL A 88 -1.39 -11.67 11.13
C VAL A 88 -2.33 -12.62 10.40
N VAL A 89 -3.10 -12.07 9.47
CA VAL A 89 -3.94 -12.84 8.54
C VAL A 89 -3.74 -12.32 7.13
N THR A 90 -4.15 -13.09 6.12
CA THR A 90 -4.15 -12.61 4.75
C THR A 90 -5.13 -11.46 4.59
N ILE A 91 -4.84 -10.51 3.72
CA ILE A 91 -5.83 -9.51 3.29
C ILE A 91 -7.08 -10.19 2.70
N PRO A 92 -8.26 -9.54 2.76
CA PRO A 92 -9.47 -10.05 2.13
C PRO A 92 -9.26 -10.35 0.64
N GLN A 93 -9.80 -11.48 0.19
CA GLN A 93 -9.67 -11.92 -1.20
C GLN A 93 -10.90 -11.53 -2.01
N HIS A 94 -10.70 -11.20 -3.29
CA HIS A 94 -11.79 -10.95 -4.21
C HIS A 94 -12.48 -12.26 -4.57
N THR A 95 -13.82 -12.34 -4.43
CA THR A 95 -14.57 -13.57 -4.69
C THR A 95 -14.47 -14.03 -6.15
N GLU A 96 -14.35 -13.10 -7.09
CA GLU A 96 -14.25 -13.40 -8.52
C GLU A 96 -12.83 -13.85 -8.95
N ASN A 97 -11.81 -13.63 -8.10
CA ASN A 97 -10.44 -14.06 -8.37
C ASN A 97 -9.70 -14.43 -7.08
N PRO A 98 -10.04 -15.58 -6.47
CA PRO A 98 -9.41 -16.03 -5.23
C PRO A 98 -7.93 -16.38 -5.43
N GLY A 99 -7.14 -16.29 -4.35
CA GLY A 99 -5.72 -16.62 -4.33
C GLY A 99 -4.78 -15.48 -4.76
N TYR A 100 -5.32 -14.33 -5.17
CA TYR A 100 -4.55 -13.12 -5.45
C TYR A 100 -4.69 -12.11 -4.31
N GLY A 101 -3.58 -11.50 -3.95
CA GLY A 101 -3.49 -10.45 -2.95
C GLY A 101 -3.01 -9.15 -3.57
N SER A 102 -3.62 -8.03 -3.18
CA SER A 102 -3.08 -6.70 -3.44
C SER A 102 -1.84 -6.42 -2.56
N SER A 103 -1.13 -5.35 -2.90
CA SER A 103 -0.11 -4.74 -2.02
C SER A 103 1.15 -5.59 -1.74
N ILE A 104 1.46 -6.56 -2.61
CA ILE A 104 2.74 -7.25 -2.61
C ILE A 104 3.69 -6.49 -3.54
N ASN A 105 4.75 -5.92 -2.97
CA ASN A 105 5.82 -5.27 -3.73
C ASN A 105 7.05 -6.19 -3.78
N LEU A 106 7.65 -6.29 -4.96
CA LEU A 106 8.93 -6.97 -5.15
C LEU A 106 10.04 -5.92 -5.15
N SER A 107 10.90 -5.95 -4.14
CA SER A 107 12.08 -5.10 -4.06
C SER A 107 13.33 -5.84 -4.51
N ALA A 108 14.38 -5.09 -4.86
CA ALA A 108 15.70 -5.60 -5.24
C ALA A 108 15.68 -6.65 -6.38
N LEU A 109 14.78 -6.49 -7.35
CA LEU A 109 14.78 -7.29 -8.57
C LEU A 109 16.07 -7.05 -9.36
N MET A 110 16.77 -8.14 -9.68
CA MET A 110 17.99 -8.11 -10.49
C MET A 110 17.67 -8.62 -11.89
N GLY A 111 18.15 -7.90 -12.91
CA GLY A 111 18.03 -8.30 -14.30
C GLY A 111 19.35 -8.11 -15.04
N ILE A 112 19.58 -8.94 -16.06
CA ILE A 112 20.75 -8.81 -16.93
C ILE A 112 20.31 -8.08 -18.20
N ASN A 113 21.03 -7.02 -18.55
CA ASN A 113 20.77 -6.31 -19.80
C ASN A 113 21.03 -7.24 -20.99
N ALA A 114 20.13 -7.27 -21.97
CA ALA A 114 20.27 -8.10 -23.16
C ALA A 114 21.52 -7.79 -24.00
N LYS A 115 22.15 -6.62 -23.80
CA LYS A 115 23.39 -6.17 -24.45
C LYS A 115 24.59 -6.16 -23.49
N ALA A 116 24.51 -6.85 -22.35
CA ALA A 116 25.60 -6.87 -21.38
C ALA A 116 26.85 -7.55 -21.99
N ALA A 117 28.01 -6.89 -21.85
CA ALA A 117 29.28 -7.44 -22.32
C ALA A 117 29.73 -8.68 -21.51
N ASN A 118 29.39 -8.71 -20.21
CA ASN A 118 29.77 -9.77 -19.28
C ASN A 118 28.50 -10.41 -18.66
N ALA A 119 27.66 -11.02 -19.50
CA ALA A 119 26.40 -11.59 -19.05
C ALA A 119 26.60 -12.76 -18.07
N ASP A 120 27.64 -13.56 -18.26
CA ASP A 120 27.94 -14.72 -17.41
C ASP A 120 28.36 -14.29 -15.99
N ASP A 121 29.28 -13.33 -15.86
CA ASP A 121 29.68 -12.78 -14.54
C ASP A 121 28.48 -12.17 -13.79
N ALA A 122 27.60 -11.47 -14.52
CA ALA A 122 26.38 -10.90 -13.95
C ALA A 122 25.44 -12.02 -13.46
N TRP A 123 25.35 -13.13 -14.19
CA TRP A 123 24.58 -14.30 -13.77
C TRP A 123 25.15 -14.98 -12.53
N GLU A 124 26.47 -15.10 -12.43
CA GLU A 124 27.13 -15.61 -11.22
C GLU A 124 26.82 -14.76 -10.00
N PHE A 125 26.88 -13.43 -10.12
CA PHE A 125 26.53 -12.51 -9.04
C PHE A 125 25.07 -12.64 -8.60
N ILE A 126 24.13 -12.72 -9.55
CA ILE A 126 22.71 -12.93 -9.27
C ILE A 126 22.50 -14.29 -8.58
N SER A 127 23.17 -15.33 -9.05
CA SER A 127 23.10 -16.68 -8.47
C SER A 127 23.62 -16.70 -7.03
N PHE A 128 24.72 -16.00 -6.76
CA PHE A 128 25.27 -15.84 -5.42
C PHE A 128 24.29 -15.11 -4.48
N ASN A 129 23.72 -13.99 -4.91
CA ASN A 129 22.74 -13.24 -4.12
C ASN A 129 21.45 -14.03 -3.83
N ASN A 130 21.15 -15.03 -4.66
CA ASN A 130 20.01 -15.91 -4.45
C ASN A 130 20.42 -17.23 -3.79
N SER A 131 21.67 -17.43 -3.37
CA SER A 131 22.15 -18.67 -2.73
C SER A 131 21.49 -18.94 -1.37
N LYS A 132 21.64 -20.16 -0.85
CA LYS A 132 21.10 -20.53 0.47
C LYS A 132 21.88 -19.81 1.58
N GLU A 133 23.18 -19.69 1.38
CA GLU A 133 24.15 -19.10 2.30
C GLU A 133 23.85 -17.61 2.48
N TRP A 134 23.65 -16.89 1.37
CA TRP A 134 23.28 -15.48 1.41
C TRP A 134 21.89 -15.25 2.01
N ALA A 135 20.92 -16.12 1.69
CA ALA A 135 19.58 -16.05 2.28
C ALA A 135 19.61 -16.23 3.81
N LYS A 136 20.45 -17.13 4.33
CA LYS A 136 20.64 -17.34 5.78
C LYS A 136 21.26 -16.13 6.47
N LEU A 137 22.13 -15.40 5.78
CA LEU A 137 22.69 -14.15 6.29
C LEU A 137 21.64 -13.04 6.31
N LYS A 138 20.93 -12.84 5.20
CA LYS A 138 19.89 -11.81 5.08
C LYS A 138 18.68 -12.06 5.97
N SER A 139 18.29 -13.31 6.23
CA SER A 139 17.12 -13.62 7.07
C SER A 139 17.23 -13.07 8.50
N ARG A 140 18.43 -12.65 8.93
CA ARG A 140 18.68 -12.03 10.23
C ARG A 140 18.53 -10.51 10.23
N SER A 141 18.46 -9.87 9.06
CA SER A 141 18.51 -8.42 8.93
C SER A 141 17.69 -7.98 7.73
N THR A 142 16.37 -7.90 7.85
CA THR A 142 15.57 -7.28 6.79
C THR A 142 14.24 -6.77 7.33
N TYR A 143 13.89 -5.55 6.95
CA TYR A 143 12.52 -5.01 6.94
C TYR A 143 11.63 -5.69 5.86
N GLU A 144 12.23 -6.57 5.06
CA GLU A 144 11.63 -7.25 3.92
C GLU A 144 11.66 -8.77 4.08
N LEU A 145 10.85 -9.48 3.29
CA LEU A 145 10.89 -10.94 3.20
C LEU A 145 11.86 -11.40 2.11
N ILE A 146 12.58 -12.48 2.39
CA ILE A 146 13.43 -13.14 1.39
C ILE A 146 12.61 -14.06 0.50
N ALA A 147 13.03 -14.23 -0.76
CA ALA A 147 12.32 -15.07 -1.73
C ALA A 147 12.27 -16.57 -1.35
N ARG A 148 13.23 -17.05 -0.53
CA ARG A 148 13.31 -18.45 -0.12
C ARG A 148 12.41 -18.73 1.09
N LYS A 149 11.17 -19.18 0.82
CA LYS A 149 10.15 -19.52 1.84
C LYS A 149 10.67 -20.36 3.00
N SER A 150 11.51 -21.37 2.74
CA SER A 150 12.08 -22.25 3.78
C SER A 150 12.97 -21.56 4.81
N MET A 151 13.39 -20.33 4.55
CA MET A 151 14.24 -19.52 5.42
C MET A 151 13.45 -18.41 6.12
N ILE A 152 12.15 -18.25 5.80
CA ILE A 152 11.26 -17.31 6.47
C ILE A 152 10.77 -17.94 7.76
N LYS A 153 11.02 -17.28 8.90
CA LYS A 153 10.57 -17.71 10.23
C LYS A 153 10.03 -16.49 10.99
N PRO A 154 9.12 -16.69 11.96
CA PRO A 154 8.77 -15.65 12.89
C PRO A 154 10.01 -15.04 13.55
N ARG A 155 10.05 -13.70 13.66
CA ARG A 155 11.18 -12.99 14.26
C ARG A 155 11.24 -13.19 15.76
N ASP A 156 12.46 -13.19 16.31
CA ASP A 156 12.74 -13.12 17.77
C ASP A 156 11.95 -14.11 18.64
N GLY A 157 11.61 -15.28 18.09
CA GLY A 157 10.83 -16.30 18.80
C GLY A 157 9.35 -15.94 19.00
N GLN A 158 8.85 -14.91 18.31
CA GLN A 158 7.44 -14.53 18.33
C GLN A 158 6.57 -15.59 17.66
N ASP A 159 5.31 -15.63 18.06
CA ASP A 159 4.31 -16.52 17.50
C ASP A 159 3.31 -15.70 16.67
N TYR A 160 3.47 -15.75 15.35
CA TYR A 160 2.52 -15.16 14.42
C TYR A 160 2.50 -15.95 13.11
N ASN A 161 1.38 -15.85 12.40
CA ASN A 161 1.20 -16.47 11.09
C ASN A 161 2.03 -15.74 10.02
N VAL A 162 3.29 -16.15 9.85
CA VAL A 162 4.19 -15.59 8.83
C VAL A 162 3.78 -15.98 7.41
N GLU A 163 3.03 -17.08 7.23
CA GLU A 163 2.55 -17.53 5.92
C GLU A 163 1.58 -16.54 5.29
N ALA A 164 0.84 -15.78 6.10
CA ALA A 164 -0.09 -14.75 5.64
C ALA A 164 0.53 -13.74 4.65
N PHE A 165 1.83 -13.47 4.75
CA PHE A 165 2.53 -12.53 3.86
C PHE A 165 2.84 -13.08 2.46
N TYR A 166 2.85 -14.40 2.27
CA TYR A 166 3.32 -15.02 1.02
C TYR A 166 2.41 -16.14 0.48
N THR A 167 1.26 -16.36 1.12
CA THR A 167 0.23 -17.31 0.63
C THR A 167 -0.48 -16.79 -0.61
N LEU A 168 -0.77 -15.49 -0.68
CA LEU A 168 -1.43 -14.89 -1.83
C LEU A 168 -0.43 -14.60 -2.95
N LYS A 169 -0.87 -14.76 -4.19
CA LYS A 169 -0.10 -14.36 -5.37
C LYS A 169 -0.15 -12.84 -5.53
N PRO A 170 0.95 -12.18 -5.91
CA PRO A 170 0.88 -10.78 -6.30
C PRO A 170 -0.06 -10.63 -7.48
N VAL A 171 -0.80 -9.54 -7.52
CA VAL A 171 -1.44 -9.10 -8.77
C VAL A 171 -0.32 -8.97 -9.82
N PRO A 172 -0.48 -9.53 -11.03
CA PRO A 172 0.54 -9.40 -12.08
C PRO A 172 0.97 -7.93 -12.21
N PRO A 173 2.28 -7.67 -12.42
CA PRO A 173 2.76 -6.30 -12.54
C PRO A 173 2.01 -5.56 -13.64
N THR A 174 1.98 -4.24 -13.52
CA THR A 174 1.49 -3.31 -14.54
C THR A 174 1.88 -3.81 -15.92
N SER A 175 0.89 -4.09 -16.79
CA SER A 175 1.21 -4.56 -18.13
C SER A 175 2.15 -3.55 -18.80
N LEU A 176 3.09 -4.02 -19.63
CA LEU A 176 3.95 -3.14 -20.42
C LEU A 176 3.12 -2.12 -21.22
N ASP A 177 1.89 -2.50 -21.60
CA ASP A 177 0.92 -1.63 -22.24
C ASP A 177 0.45 -0.49 -21.33
N LEU A 178 0.19 -0.75 -20.05
CA LEU A 178 -0.21 0.28 -19.10
C LEU A 178 0.97 1.20 -18.76
N GLU A 179 2.19 0.68 -18.63
CA GLU A 179 3.39 1.52 -18.47
C GLU A 179 3.64 2.41 -19.69
N LYS A 180 3.52 1.85 -20.90
CA LYS A 180 3.59 2.58 -22.15
C LYS A 180 2.51 3.66 -22.20
N LEU A 181 1.29 3.32 -21.81
CA LEU A 181 0.16 4.24 -21.76
C LEU A 181 0.41 5.40 -20.80
N TYR A 182 0.95 5.17 -19.61
CA TYR A 182 1.33 6.24 -18.67
C TYR A 182 2.44 7.14 -19.22
N ARG A 183 3.37 6.58 -20.00
CA ARG A 183 4.46 7.33 -20.65
C ARG A 183 3.94 8.21 -21.78
N GLU A 184 3.01 7.69 -22.58
CA GLU A 184 2.45 8.36 -23.76
C GLU A 184 1.33 9.33 -23.42
N LYS A 185 0.65 9.14 -22.28
CA LYS A 185 -0.51 9.94 -21.85
C LYS A 185 -0.35 10.39 -20.39
N PRO A 186 0.45 11.44 -20.13
CA PRO A 186 0.73 11.89 -18.77
C PRO A 186 -0.53 12.35 -18.00
N GLY A 187 -1.60 12.78 -18.70
CA GLY A 187 -2.85 13.20 -18.08
C GLY A 187 -3.67 12.08 -17.45
N ILE A 188 -3.26 10.82 -17.64
CA ILE A 188 -3.88 9.68 -16.96
C ILE A 188 -3.74 9.78 -15.46
N TYR A 189 -2.59 10.25 -14.95
CA TYR A 189 -2.40 10.41 -13.50
C TYR A 189 -3.39 11.42 -12.92
N GLU A 190 -3.53 12.57 -13.57
CA GLU A 190 -4.48 13.60 -13.15
C GLU A 190 -5.92 13.08 -13.21
N ALA A 191 -6.30 12.43 -14.31
CA ALA A 191 -7.61 11.83 -14.47
C ALA A 191 -7.89 10.74 -13.40
N GLN A 192 -6.91 9.94 -13.02
CA GLN A 192 -7.06 8.93 -11.96
C GLN A 192 -7.19 9.54 -10.57
N TYR A 193 -6.38 10.56 -10.26
CA TYR A 193 -6.38 11.22 -8.96
C TYR A 193 -7.74 11.88 -8.63
N MET A 194 -8.45 12.35 -9.65
CA MET A 194 -9.80 12.90 -9.50
C MET A 194 -10.79 11.90 -8.89
N GLY A 195 -10.62 10.59 -9.11
CA GLY A 195 -11.50 9.57 -8.52
C GLY A 195 -11.46 9.57 -6.99
N THR A 196 -10.27 9.75 -6.40
CA THR A 196 -10.11 9.87 -4.94
C THR A 196 -10.83 11.10 -4.41
N GLN A 197 -10.72 12.24 -5.12
CA GLN A 197 -11.41 13.48 -4.75
C GLN A 197 -12.93 13.33 -4.85
N SER A 198 -13.42 12.67 -5.90
CA SER A 198 -14.84 12.37 -6.08
C SER A 198 -15.39 11.50 -4.95
N LEU A 199 -14.65 10.45 -4.55
CA LEU A 199 -15.06 9.62 -3.41
C LEU A 199 -15.12 10.43 -2.11
N GLN A 200 -14.13 11.30 -1.87
CA GLN A 200 -14.10 12.18 -0.70
C GLN A 200 -15.32 13.10 -0.65
N GLN A 201 -15.74 13.68 -1.78
CA GLN A 201 -16.94 14.52 -1.83
C GLN A 201 -18.23 13.74 -1.53
N VAL A 202 -18.29 12.46 -1.91
CA VAL A 202 -19.42 11.59 -1.52
C VAL A 202 -19.40 11.27 -0.04
N ILE A 203 -18.22 11.00 0.54
CA ILE A 203 -18.04 10.76 1.99
C ILE A 203 -18.49 12.00 2.78
N GLU A 204 -18.12 13.20 2.33
CA GLU A 204 -18.52 14.48 2.94
C GLU A 204 -19.98 14.87 2.67
N GLY A 205 -20.72 14.10 1.87
CA GLY A 205 -22.11 14.39 1.53
C GLY A 205 -22.30 15.58 0.58
N LYS A 206 -21.23 16.07 -0.06
CA LYS A 206 -21.28 17.18 -1.03
C LYS A 206 -21.87 16.75 -2.38
N MET A 207 -21.75 15.48 -2.73
CA MET A 207 -22.28 14.91 -3.97
C MET A 207 -22.91 13.54 -3.73
N THR A 208 -23.89 13.17 -4.57
CA THR A 208 -24.32 11.77 -4.69
C THR A 208 -23.28 10.96 -5.45
N VAL A 209 -23.34 9.62 -5.34
CA VAL A 209 -22.45 8.73 -6.10
C VAL A 209 -22.55 8.99 -7.61
N GLN A 210 -23.76 9.11 -8.14
CA GLN A 210 -23.96 9.35 -9.58
C GLN A 210 -23.41 10.70 -10.03
N GLN A 211 -23.57 11.76 -9.21
CA GLN A 211 -23.01 13.07 -9.48
C GLN A 211 -21.48 13.02 -9.49
N ALA A 212 -20.88 12.38 -8.49
CA ALA A 212 -19.43 12.29 -8.34
C ALA A 212 -18.76 11.49 -9.48
N LEU A 213 -19.38 10.39 -9.93
CA LEU A 213 -18.89 9.61 -11.06
C LEU A 213 -19.01 10.36 -12.39
N LYS A 214 -20.10 11.10 -12.60
CA LYS A 214 -20.27 11.93 -13.80
C LYS A 214 -19.31 13.11 -13.83
N ASP A 215 -19.08 13.75 -12.68
CA ASP A 215 -18.10 14.83 -12.53
C ASP A 215 -16.68 14.29 -12.80
N TRP A 216 -16.35 13.12 -12.26
CA TRP A 216 -15.08 12.44 -12.52
C TRP A 216 -14.89 12.12 -14.00
N GLU A 217 -15.90 11.57 -14.68
CA GLU A 217 -15.85 11.30 -16.11
C GLU A 217 -15.59 12.58 -16.92
N THR A 218 -16.32 13.65 -16.60
CA THR A 218 -16.21 14.93 -17.31
C THR A 218 -14.81 15.52 -17.17
N LYS A 219 -14.36 15.73 -15.93
CA LYS A 219 -13.04 16.33 -15.64
C LYS A 219 -11.89 15.41 -16.05
N GLY A 220 -12.04 14.10 -15.88
CA GLY A 220 -11.06 13.12 -16.32
C GLY A 220 -10.87 13.15 -17.84
N ASN A 221 -11.96 13.20 -18.61
CA ASN A 221 -11.89 13.32 -20.07
C ASN A 221 -11.26 14.64 -20.51
N GLU A 222 -11.50 15.75 -19.81
CA GLU A 222 -10.84 17.04 -20.06
C GLU A 222 -9.33 16.99 -19.78
N ALA A 223 -8.92 16.38 -18.67
CA ALA A 223 -7.50 16.18 -18.34
C ALA A 223 -6.78 15.35 -19.41
N LEU A 224 -7.41 14.25 -19.86
CA LEU A 224 -6.86 13.40 -20.91
C LEU A 224 -6.69 14.14 -22.24
N LYS A 225 -7.59 15.08 -22.58
CA LYS A 225 -7.49 15.90 -23.80
C LYS A 225 -6.35 16.92 -23.72
N ARG A 226 -6.25 17.68 -22.62
CA ARG A 226 -5.21 18.71 -22.43
C ARG A 226 -3.79 18.15 -22.59
N THR A 227 -3.56 16.91 -22.18
CA THR A 227 -2.24 16.28 -22.32
C THR A 227 -1.91 15.71 -23.69
N ASN A 228 -2.90 15.53 -24.57
CA ASN A 228 -2.64 15.10 -25.96
C ASN A 228 -2.23 16.28 -26.87
N ASP A 229 -2.52 17.52 -26.46
CA ASP A 229 -2.30 18.73 -27.26
C ASP A 229 -0.92 19.38 -27.02
N GLY A 230 0.03 18.66 -26.39
CA GLY A 230 1.42 19.08 -26.23
C GLY A 230 1.66 20.31 -25.33
N SER A 231 0.64 20.83 -24.65
CA SER A 231 0.71 22.05 -23.83
C SER A 231 0.77 21.80 -22.31
N GLY A 232 0.80 20.54 -21.87
CA GLY A 232 0.95 20.17 -20.46
C GLY A 232 2.38 20.33 -19.95
N GLY A 233 2.76 21.57 -19.63
CA GLY A 233 4.02 21.93 -19.00
C GLY A 233 4.35 21.05 -17.79
N GLY A 234 5.65 20.82 -17.62
CA GLY A 234 6.21 19.82 -16.72
C GLY A 234 5.62 19.83 -15.32
N ILE A 235 5.16 18.66 -14.88
CA ILE A 235 4.86 18.42 -13.48
C ILE A 235 5.99 17.57 -12.90
N VAL A 236 6.59 18.14 -11.87
CA VAL A 236 7.68 17.61 -11.05
C VAL A 236 7.37 16.17 -10.64
N ARG A 237 8.25 15.24 -11.02
CA ARG A 237 8.27 13.87 -10.49
C ARG A 237 8.38 13.98 -8.96
N PRO A 238 7.54 13.31 -8.16
CA PRO A 238 7.90 13.07 -6.78
C PRO A 238 9.22 12.28 -6.83
N LEU A 239 10.25 12.86 -6.21
CA LEU A 239 11.57 12.26 -6.11
C LEU A 239 11.43 10.84 -5.57
N GLY A 240 12.03 9.90 -6.28
CA GLY A 240 12.25 8.53 -5.78
C GLY A 240 13.33 8.49 -4.70
#